data_AF-A0A9D9TCV1-F1
#
_entry.id   AF-A0A9D9TCV1-F1
#
_cell.length_a   1.000
_cell.length_b   1.000
_cell.length_c   1.000
_cell.angle_alpha   90.00
_cell.angle_beta   90.00
_cell.angle_gamma   90.00
#
_symmetry.space_group_name_H-M   'P 1'
#
loop_
_entity.id
_entity.type
_entity.pdbx_description
1 polymer ?
#
loop_
_entity_poly.entity_id
_entity_poly.type
_entity_poly.pdbx_seq_one_letter_code
_entity_poly.pdbx_strand_id
1 'polypeptide(L)'
;LYHFFGFILIFTLFSCNREKTPSIVLSEDNMTEVLIDVHVVEAMARYSHLKDNNQRANMYFNYVLAKNDITLAQLDSSIAWYAKHPDSYIRVYDKVIPQLEKRLENIKLGNTTLPNKSINTIWERKNEYEITVLQNQNLSFRIEENASIRFFVNDEFLLKMQVACTNVPEELQLFMQIKMHYTDGSEALFEKRIVSTSPSLEQLLRVQSDPNKKITYIDGDLCYCPIKIESPIPTNIRIFNIDLVQITNK
;
A
#
# COMPACT_ATOMS: atom_id res chain seq x y z
N LEU A 1 -16.95 9.85 -70.85
CA LEU A 1 -16.56 8.44 -70.62
C LEU A 1 -15.13 8.42 -70.09
N TYR A 2 -14.92 7.87 -68.88
CA TYR A 2 -13.73 7.17 -68.32
C TYR A 2 -12.31 7.67 -68.71
N HIS A 3 -11.28 7.79 -67.88
CA HIS A 3 -10.91 7.49 -66.50
C HIS A 3 -9.52 8.16 -66.37
N PHE A 4 -9.26 9.09 -65.45
CA PHE A 4 -8.69 8.81 -64.12
C PHE A 4 -7.46 7.88 -64.12
N PHE A 5 -6.24 8.43 -64.20
CA PHE A 5 -4.99 7.78 -63.77
C PHE A 5 -3.86 8.82 -63.79
N GLY A 6 -3.13 9.15 -62.72
CA GLY A 6 -3.23 8.74 -61.34
C GLY A 6 -2.45 9.73 -60.49
N PHE A 7 -3.06 10.15 -59.39
CA PHE A 7 -2.35 10.68 -58.24
C PHE A 7 -2.68 9.73 -57.09
N ILE A 8 -1.93 8.63 -57.02
CA ILE A 8 -1.99 7.69 -55.90
C ILE A 8 -1.30 8.39 -54.73
N LEU A 9 -2.13 9.14 -54.01
CA LEU A 9 -1.88 9.65 -52.68
C LEU A 9 -1.95 8.44 -51.73
N ILE A 10 -0.79 7.90 -51.38
CA ILE A 10 -0.63 6.91 -50.32
C ILE A 10 -0.89 7.64 -49.00
N PHE A 11 -2.15 7.74 -48.60
CA PHE A 11 -2.52 7.86 -47.19
C PHE A 11 -2.63 6.44 -46.65
N THR A 12 -1.53 5.94 -46.09
CA THR A 12 -1.59 4.80 -45.18
C THR A 12 -2.44 5.21 -43.99
N LEU A 13 -3.66 4.66 -43.94
CA LEU A 13 -4.52 4.70 -42.78
C LEU A 13 -3.81 3.95 -41.65
N PHE A 14 -3.31 4.68 -40.66
CA PHE A 14 -3.06 4.12 -39.34
C PHE A 14 -4.42 3.71 -38.75
N SER A 15 -4.84 2.49 -39.02
CA SER A 15 -5.99 1.88 -38.33
C SER A 15 -5.52 1.43 -36.95
N CYS A 16 -5.58 2.32 -35.95
CA CYS A 16 -5.61 1.90 -34.56
C CYS A 16 -6.88 1.06 -34.35
N ASN A 17 -6.74 -0.26 -34.32
CA ASN A 17 -7.74 -1.15 -33.73
C ASN A 17 -7.78 -0.88 -32.21
N ARG A 18 -8.48 0.18 -31.79
CA ARG A 18 -9.01 0.22 -30.43
C ARG A 18 -10.21 -0.71 -30.43
N GLU A 19 -10.05 -1.86 -29.79
CA GLU A 19 -11.19 -2.67 -29.36
C GLU A 19 -12.24 -1.74 -28.77
N LYS A 20 -13.46 -1.81 -29.30
CA LYS A 20 -14.57 -0.98 -28.82
C LYS A 20 -14.89 -1.45 -27.40
N THR A 21 -14.33 -0.76 -26.41
CA THR A 21 -14.72 -0.88 -25.01
C THR A 21 -16.26 -0.79 -24.95
N PRO A 22 -16.95 -1.78 -24.36
CA PRO A 22 -18.40 -1.72 -24.20
C PRO A 22 -18.78 -0.42 -23.49
N SER A 23 -19.88 0.24 -23.89
CA SER A 23 -20.24 1.56 -23.36
C SER A 23 -20.47 1.62 -21.84
N ILE A 24 -20.65 0.46 -21.21
CA ILE A 24 -20.82 0.30 -19.76
C ILE A 24 -19.48 0.18 -19.00
N VAL A 25 -18.38 -0.06 -19.71
CA VAL A 25 -17.03 -0.20 -19.15
C VAL A 25 -16.36 1.18 -19.12
N LEU A 26 -15.80 1.53 -17.97
CA LEU A 26 -15.06 2.76 -17.77
C LEU A 26 -13.85 2.84 -18.70
N SER A 27 -13.57 4.05 -19.20
CA SER A 27 -12.31 4.31 -19.92
C SER A 27 -11.12 4.12 -18.99
N GLU A 28 -9.92 3.96 -19.55
CA GLU A 28 -8.69 3.82 -18.74
C GLU A 28 -8.48 5.00 -17.80
N ASP A 29 -8.78 6.22 -18.25
CA ASP A 29 -8.63 7.43 -17.43
C ASP A 29 -9.67 7.51 -16.30
N ASN A 30 -10.94 7.17 -16.59
CA ASN A 30 -11.98 7.15 -15.56
C ASN A 30 -11.73 6.01 -14.55
N MET A 31 -11.30 4.84 -15.03
CA MET A 31 -10.94 3.72 -14.17
C MET A 31 -9.72 4.07 -13.28
N THR A 32 -8.76 4.81 -13.83
CA THR A 32 -7.61 5.34 -13.07
C THR A 32 -8.08 6.23 -11.92
N GLU A 33 -8.95 7.20 -12.19
CA GLU A 33 -9.44 8.13 -11.15
C GLU A 33 -10.23 7.41 -10.06
N VAL A 34 -11.13 6.50 -10.46
CA VAL A 34 -11.94 5.69 -9.55
C VAL A 34 -11.06 4.82 -8.65
N LEU A 35 -10.07 4.12 -9.21
CA LEU A 35 -9.17 3.26 -8.43
C LEU A 35 -8.33 4.07 -7.43
N ILE A 36 -7.87 5.26 -7.81
CA ILE A 36 -7.16 6.15 -6.88
C ILE A 36 -8.08 6.55 -5.72
N ASP A 37 -9.33 6.95 -6.01
CA ASP A 37 -10.29 7.36 -4.98
C ASP A 37 -10.68 6.19 -4.05
N VAL A 38 -10.87 4.98 -4.61
CA VAL A 38 -11.10 3.75 -3.83
C VAL A 38 -9.94 3.50 -2.88
N HIS A 39 -8.70 3.53 -3.36
CA HIS A 39 -7.52 3.28 -2.53
C HIS A 39 -7.29 4.37 -1.48
N VAL A 40 -7.59 5.64 -1.78
CA VAL A 40 -7.52 6.74 -0.81
C VAL A 40 -8.57 6.57 0.29
N VAL A 41 -9.80 6.24 -0.06
CA VAL A 41 -10.87 5.96 0.90
C VAL A 41 -10.53 4.76 1.78
N GLU A 42 -10.02 3.68 1.19
CA GLU A 42 -9.58 2.50 1.90
C GLU A 42 -8.45 2.82 2.87
N ALA A 43 -7.49 3.66 2.46
CA ALA A 43 -6.44 4.18 3.34
C ALA A 43 -7.03 5.04 4.49
N MET A 44 -7.94 5.98 4.19
CA MET A 44 -8.57 6.84 5.20
C MET A 44 -9.38 6.05 6.23
N ALA A 45 -10.19 5.09 5.77
CA ALA A 45 -10.96 4.20 6.63
C ALA A 45 -10.06 3.38 7.56
N ARG A 46 -8.87 3.00 7.08
CA ARG A 46 -7.84 2.29 7.86
C ARG A 46 -7.09 3.19 8.86
N TYR A 47 -6.97 4.49 8.61
CA TYR A 47 -6.28 5.45 9.50
C TYR A 47 -7.16 6.02 10.60
N SER A 48 -8.47 6.03 10.40
CA SER A 48 -9.41 6.54 11.39
C SER A 48 -9.81 5.42 12.36
N HIS A 49 -9.55 5.57 13.67
CA HIS A 49 -10.04 4.66 14.72
C HIS A 49 -11.58 4.70 14.88
N LEU A 50 -12.32 4.46 13.80
CA LEU A 50 -13.76 4.60 13.77
C LEU A 50 -14.40 3.24 14.02
N LYS A 51 -14.87 3.06 15.25
CA LYS A 51 -15.61 1.91 15.80
C LYS A 51 -16.91 1.50 15.06
N ASP A 52 -17.14 1.96 13.84
CA ASP A 52 -18.37 1.68 13.09
C ASP A 52 -18.05 1.33 11.62
N ASN A 53 -17.52 0.12 11.44
CA ASN A 53 -16.75 -0.29 10.27
C ASN A 53 -17.60 -0.46 8.99
N ASN A 54 -18.92 -0.63 9.10
CA ASN A 54 -19.78 -0.90 7.93
C ASN A 54 -20.54 0.32 7.42
N GLN A 55 -21.03 1.20 8.29
CA GLN A 55 -21.88 2.32 7.85
C GLN A 55 -21.08 3.42 7.15
N ARG A 56 -19.88 3.74 7.66
CA ARG A 56 -19.03 4.78 7.07
C ARG A 56 -18.24 4.30 5.85
N ALA A 57 -17.80 3.03 5.82
CA ALA A 57 -17.21 2.44 4.61
C ALA A 57 -18.18 2.49 3.43
N ASN A 58 -19.46 2.18 3.66
CA ASN A 58 -20.52 2.32 2.66
C ASN A 58 -20.75 3.80 2.26
N MET A 59 -20.69 4.75 3.19
CA MET A 59 -20.78 6.18 2.85
C MET A 59 -19.63 6.65 1.97
N TYR A 60 -18.39 6.27 2.28
CA TYR A 60 -17.25 6.66 1.47
C TYR A 60 -17.25 5.97 0.11
N PHE A 61 -17.66 4.69 0.04
CA PHE A 61 -17.82 3.99 -1.22
C PHE A 61 -18.91 4.64 -2.09
N ASN A 62 -20.06 5.00 -1.49
CA ASN A 62 -21.10 5.76 -2.19
C ASN A 62 -20.62 7.15 -2.64
N TYR A 63 -19.74 7.79 -1.85
CA TYR A 63 -19.11 9.05 -2.24
C TYR A 63 -18.16 8.87 -3.43
N VAL A 64 -17.39 7.78 -3.50
CA VAL A 64 -16.54 7.48 -4.67
C VAL A 64 -17.38 7.31 -5.91
N LEU A 65 -18.48 6.55 -5.81
CA LEU A 65 -19.42 6.37 -6.93
C LEU A 65 -20.02 7.70 -7.40
N ALA A 66 -20.48 8.53 -6.46
CA ALA A 66 -21.07 9.83 -6.76
C ALA A 66 -20.05 10.83 -7.33
N LYS A 67 -18.83 10.89 -6.77
CA LYS A 67 -17.78 11.81 -7.21
C LYS A 67 -17.34 11.53 -8.65
N ASN A 68 -17.30 10.24 -9.01
CA ASN A 68 -16.86 9.82 -10.34
C ASN A 68 -18.03 9.70 -11.33
N ASP A 69 -19.25 10.09 -10.94
CA ASP A 69 -20.47 9.99 -11.74
C ASP A 69 -20.72 8.57 -12.31
N ILE A 70 -20.48 7.55 -11.50
CA ILE A 70 -20.62 6.12 -11.87
C ILE A 70 -21.59 5.37 -10.98
N THR A 71 -22.21 4.35 -11.54
CA THR A 71 -23.03 3.39 -10.79
C THR A 71 -22.20 2.18 -10.35
N LEU A 72 -22.66 1.49 -9.31
CA LEU A 72 -22.04 0.23 -8.86
C LEU A 72 -21.98 -0.80 -10.01
N ALA A 73 -23.05 -0.91 -10.81
CA ALA A 73 -23.09 -1.84 -11.94
C ALA A 73 -22.04 -1.53 -13.02
N GLN A 74 -21.76 -0.25 -13.28
CA GLN A 74 -20.69 0.17 -14.19
C GLN A 74 -19.31 -0.15 -13.60
N LEU A 75 -19.10 0.07 -12.31
CA LEU A 75 -17.85 -0.26 -11.64
C LEU A 75 -17.58 -1.77 -11.68
N ASP A 76 -18.55 -2.59 -11.28
CA ASP A 76 -18.43 -4.06 -11.25
C ASP A 76 -18.19 -4.62 -12.65
N SER A 77 -18.92 -4.12 -13.65
CA SER A 77 -18.75 -4.51 -15.06
C SER A 77 -17.37 -4.13 -15.58
N SER A 78 -16.84 -2.97 -15.16
CA SER A 78 -15.52 -2.49 -15.57
C SER A 78 -14.41 -3.32 -14.94
N ILE A 79 -14.50 -3.61 -13.63
CA ILE A 79 -13.54 -4.48 -12.95
C ILE A 79 -13.49 -5.85 -13.63
N ALA A 80 -14.66 -6.44 -13.91
CA ALA A 80 -14.74 -7.74 -14.57
C ALA A 80 -14.18 -7.73 -16.01
N TRP A 81 -14.29 -6.60 -16.71
CA TRP A 81 -13.71 -6.43 -18.05
C TRP A 81 -12.19 -6.26 -17.97
N TYR A 82 -11.69 -5.37 -17.12
CA TYR A 82 -10.24 -5.12 -16.95
C TYR A 82 -9.49 -6.35 -16.42
N ALA A 83 -10.11 -7.18 -15.59
CA ALA A 83 -9.55 -8.46 -15.15
C ALA A 83 -9.27 -9.44 -16.32
N LYS A 84 -9.97 -9.27 -17.45
CA LYS A 84 -9.79 -10.08 -18.67
C LYS A 84 -8.91 -9.39 -19.72
N HIS A 85 -8.48 -8.15 -19.50
CA HIS A 85 -7.69 -7.34 -20.43
C HIS A 85 -6.42 -6.80 -19.75
N PRO A 86 -5.42 -7.67 -19.51
CA PRO A 86 -4.25 -7.34 -18.69
C PRO A 86 -3.44 -6.16 -19.23
N ASP A 87 -3.29 -6.02 -20.56
CA ASP A 87 -2.55 -4.89 -21.15
C ASP A 87 -3.20 -3.55 -20.85
N SER A 88 -4.54 -3.49 -20.87
CA SER A 88 -5.31 -2.30 -20.51
C SER A 88 -5.26 -2.03 -19.01
N TYR A 89 -5.23 -3.08 -18.20
CA TYR A 89 -5.11 -2.97 -16.76
C TYR A 89 -3.74 -2.47 -16.32
N ILE A 90 -2.66 -2.94 -16.96
CA ILE A 90 -1.29 -2.45 -16.73
C ILE A 90 -1.21 -0.95 -17.02
N ARG A 91 -1.74 -0.49 -18.17
CA ARG A 91 -1.76 0.94 -18.51
C ARG A 91 -2.53 1.81 -17.52
N VAL A 92 -3.61 1.27 -16.94
CA VAL A 92 -4.34 1.94 -15.85
C VAL A 92 -3.46 2.02 -14.60
N TYR A 93 -2.84 0.91 -14.18
CA TYR A 93 -2.00 0.90 -12.98
C TYR A 93 -0.72 1.74 -13.10
N ASP A 94 -0.11 1.83 -14.29
CA ASP A 94 1.01 2.74 -14.58
C ASP A 94 0.66 4.21 -14.31
N LYS A 95 -0.62 4.58 -14.42
CA LYS A 95 -1.13 5.92 -14.07
C LYS A 95 -1.59 6.02 -12.62
N VAL A 96 -2.22 4.97 -12.08
CA VAL A 96 -2.73 4.93 -10.70
C VAL A 96 -1.59 5.07 -9.70
N ILE A 97 -0.52 4.28 -9.84
CA ILE A 97 0.59 4.21 -8.89
C ILE A 97 1.21 5.59 -8.60
N PRO A 98 1.74 6.33 -9.59
CA PRO A 98 2.39 7.61 -9.33
C PRO A 98 1.43 8.69 -8.80
N GLN A 99 0.16 8.66 -9.22
CA GLN A 99 -0.83 9.61 -8.74
C GLN A 99 -1.29 9.30 -7.32
N LEU A 100 -1.40 8.02 -6.98
CA LEU A 100 -1.70 7.55 -5.64
C LEU A 100 -0.55 7.89 -4.70
N GLU A 101 0.69 7.64 -5.10
CA GLU A 101 1.90 8.05 -4.36
C GLU A 101 1.89 9.55 -4.08
N LYS A 102 1.64 10.39 -5.11
CA LYS A 102 1.52 11.84 -4.95
C LYS A 102 0.37 12.27 -4.04
N ARG A 103 -0.79 11.62 -4.12
CA ARG A 103 -1.93 11.94 -3.22
C ARG A 103 -1.66 11.51 -1.79
N LEU A 104 -1.03 10.35 -1.58
CA LEU A 104 -0.59 9.89 -0.28
C LEU A 104 0.54 10.77 0.28
N GLU A 105 1.45 11.24 -0.55
CA GLU A 105 2.48 12.23 -0.20
C GLU A 105 1.84 13.57 0.18
N ASN A 106 0.82 14.04 -0.56
CA ASN A 106 0.06 15.24 -0.19
C ASN A 106 -0.77 15.06 1.08
N ILE A 107 -1.25 13.84 1.38
CA ILE A 107 -1.88 13.52 2.67
C ILE A 107 -0.81 13.48 3.78
N LYS A 108 0.42 13.05 3.48
CA LYS A 108 1.57 13.11 4.38
C LYS A 108 1.99 14.57 4.62
N LEU A 109 2.09 15.40 3.57
CA LEU A 109 2.52 16.81 3.58
C LEU A 109 1.45 17.79 4.09
N GLY A 110 0.17 17.53 3.84
CA GLY A 110 -0.97 18.25 4.43
C GLY A 110 -1.09 18.03 5.95
N ASN A 111 -0.36 17.05 6.49
CA ASN A 111 -0.18 16.80 7.92
C ASN A 111 1.19 17.25 8.44
N THR A 112 2.07 17.83 7.61
CA THR A 112 3.40 18.30 8.02
C THR A 112 3.41 19.79 8.40
N THR A 113 2.50 20.19 9.27
CA THR A 113 2.79 21.13 10.37
C THR A 113 1.69 20.95 11.41
N LEU A 114 1.72 19.84 12.15
CA LEU A 114 1.02 19.79 13.43
C LEU A 114 1.91 20.57 14.41
N PRO A 115 1.56 21.80 14.81
CA PRO A 115 2.41 22.66 15.64
C PRO A 115 2.83 22.01 16.98
N ASN A 116 2.14 20.93 17.37
CA ASN A 116 2.33 20.20 18.62
C ASN A 116 2.71 18.72 18.42
N LYS A 117 3.26 18.29 17.28
CA LYS A 117 3.81 16.93 17.15
C LYS A 117 5.25 16.95 16.63
N SER A 118 6.16 16.29 17.34
CA SER A 118 7.51 16.02 16.85
C SER A 118 7.60 14.65 16.21
N ILE A 119 8.27 14.59 15.05
CA ILE A 119 8.48 13.38 14.27
C ILE A 119 9.98 13.06 14.31
N ASN A 120 10.34 11.84 14.69
CA ASN A 120 11.72 11.35 14.77
C ASN A 120 11.84 10.00 14.05
N THR A 121 12.80 9.86 13.13
CA THR A 121 13.07 8.55 12.50
C THR A 121 13.99 7.75 13.42
N ILE A 122 13.53 6.58 13.84
CA ILE A 122 14.20 5.72 14.83
C ILE A 122 14.75 4.43 14.22
N TRP A 123 14.62 4.23 12.90
CA TRP A 123 15.25 3.12 12.20
C TRP A 123 16.72 3.44 11.89
N GLU A 124 17.64 2.79 12.59
CA GLU A 124 19.09 3.04 12.48
C GLU A 124 19.83 2.01 11.60
N ARG A 125 19.10 1.07 10.97
CA ARG A 125 19.68 -0.06 10.23
C ARG A 125 19.65 0.21 8.72
N LYS A 126 20.14 -0.78 7.94
CA LYS A 126 20.03 -0.73 6.48
C LYS A 126 18.56 -0.58 6.10
N ASN A 127 18.32 0.12 5.01
CA ASN A 127 16.98 0.31 4.46
C ASN A 127 16.56 -0.84 3.53
N GLU A 128 17.45 -1.79 3.24
CA GLU A 128 17.25 -2.88 2.28
C GLU A 128 17.83 -4.21 2.77
N TYR A 129 17.08 -5.30 2.55
CA TYR A 129 17.43 -6.67 2.90
C TYR A 129 16.88 -7.67 1.88
N GLU A 130 17.61 -8.77 1.71
CA GLU A 130 17.20 -9.94 0.93
C GLU A 130 17.03 -11.13 1.89
N ILE A 131 15.87 -11.75 1.85
CA ILE A 131 15.49 -12.86 2.72
C ILE A 131 15.24 -14.07 1.83
N THR A 132 16.00 -15.14 2.08
CA THR A 132 15.79 -16.45 1.45
C THR A 132 15.25 -17.40 2.50
N VAL A 133 14.15 -18.09 2.21
CA VAL A 133 13.45 -19.03 3.13
C VAL A 133 14.37 -20.09 3.75
N LEU A 134 15.52 -20.38 3.11
CA LEU A 134 16.52 -21.35 3.57
C LEU A 134 17.53 -20.80 4.59
N GLN A 135 17.74 -19.48 4.64
CA GLN A 135 18.79 -18.86 5.45
C GLN A 135 18.20 -17.95 6.55
N ASN A 136 17.19 -17.15 6.20
CA ASN A 136 16.53 -16.23 7.12
C ASN A 136 15.02 -16.41 6.97
N GLN A 137 14.32 -16.67 8.08
CA GLN A 137 12.86 -16.84 8.06
C GLN A 137 12.11 -15.49 8.11
N ASN A 138 12.80 -14.43 8.52
CA ASN A 138 12.27 -13.09 8.74
C ASN A 138 13.42 -12.09 8.96
N LEU A 139 13.07 -10.80 9.04
CA LEU A 139 13.98 -9.74 9.48
C LEU A 139 13.55 -9.23 10.86
N SER A 140 14.24 -9.70 11.90
CA SER A 140 14.03 -9.23 13.27
C SER A 140 14.71 -7.89 13.52
N PHE A 141 14.11 -7.03 14.34
CA PHE A 141 14.69 -5.76 14.79
C PHE A 141 14.40 -5.51 16.26
N ARG A 142 15.21 -4.63 16.86
CA ARG A 142 15.04 -4.15 18.24
C ARG A 142 15.55 -2.71 18.32
N ILE A 143 14.75 -1.83 18.93
CA ILE A 143 15.04 -0.41 19.16
C ILE A 143 14.94 -0.14 20.65
N GLU A 144 16.00 0.44 21.20
CA GLU A 144 16.11 0.84 22.60
C GLU A 144 16.37 2.34 22.67
N GLU A 145 16.09 2.94 23.82
CA GLU A 145 16.45 4.35 24.01
C GLU A 145 17.96 4.56 23.94
N ASN A 146 18.38 5.62 23.27
CA ASN A 146 19.78 5.98 23.10
C ASN A 146 19.95 7.51 23.15
N ALA A 147 21.10 8.06 22.72
CA ALA A 147 21.32 9.51 22.74
C ALA A 147 20.28 10.31 21.91
N SER A 148 19.73 9.70 20.85
CA SER A 148 18.81 10.30 19.88
C SER A 148 17.37 9.81 20.00
N ILE A 149 17.15 8.66 20.66
CA ILE A 149 15.85 8.00 20.78
C ILE A 149 15.42 7.99 22.25
N ARG A 150 14.25 8.55 22.54
CA ARG A 150 13.63 8.57 23.87
C ARG A 150 12.15 8.28 23.72
N PHE A 151 11.62 7.33 24.48
CA PHE A 151 10.21 7.00 24.42
C PHE A 151 9.42 7.80 25.46
N PHE A 152 8.32 8.37 25.00
CA PHE A 152 7.34 9.07 25.81
C PHE A 152 6.03 8.28 25.85
N VAL A 153 5.28 8.51 26.91
CA VAL A 153 3.95 7.93 27.06
C VAL A 153 3.05 8.50 25.96
N ASN A 154 2.18 7.66 25.39
CA ASN A 154 1.28 8.04 24.29
C ASN A 154 2.01 8.40 22.98
N ASP A 155 3.26 7.97 22.83
CA ASP A 155 3.93 7.98 21.54
C ASP A 155 3.22 7.10 20.53
N GLU A 156 3.32 7.53 19.28
CA GLU A 156 2.83 6.81 18.13
C GLU A 156 4.00 6.38 17.25
N PHE A 157 3.90 5.19 16.66
CA PHE A 157 4.93 4.63 15.80
C PHE A 157 4.35 4.27 14.44
N LEU A 158 5.11 4.57 13.40
CA LEU A 158 4.76 4.28 12.02
C LEU A 158 5.91 3.54 11.36
N LEU A 159 5.70 2.25 11.11
CA LEU A 159 6.61 1.40 10.35
C LEU A 159 6.16 1.39 8.88
N LYS A 160 7.09 1.67 7.99
CA LYS A 160 6.92 1.67 6.54
C LYS A 160 7.96 0.77 5.91
N MET A 161 7.57 0.04 4.88
CA MET A 161 8.51 -0.68 4.02
C MET A 161 7.87 -0.96 2.67
N GLN A 162 8.67 -1.27 1.67
CA GLN A 162 8.23 -1.91 0.44
C GLN A 162 8.76 -3.34 0.40
N VAL A 163 8.00 -4.21 -0.28
CA VAL A 163 8.30 -5.63 -0.37
C VAL A 163 8.15 -6.06 -1.81
N ALA A 164 9.18 -6.70 -2.35
CA ALA A 164 9.15 -7.40 -3.62
C ALA A 164 9.41 -8.87 -3.37
N CYS A 165 8.60 -9.74 -3.97
CA CYS A 165 8.80 -11.16 -3.83
C CYS A 165 8.82 -11.84 -5.20
N THR A 166 9.70 -12.82 -5.36
CA THR A 166 9.75 -13.68 -6.54
C THR A 166 9.48 -15.12 -6.13
N ASN A 167 8.80 -15.87 -6.99
CA ASN A 167 8.43 -17.27 -6.75
C ASN A 167 7.61 -17.47 -5.47
N VAL A 168 6.56 -16.66 -5.30
CA VAL A 168 5.67 -16.71 -4.13
C VAL A 168 4.56 -17.72 -4.36
N PRO A 169 4.40 -18.74 -3.49
CA PRO A 169 3.20 -19.58 -3.46
C PRO A 169 1.95 -18.73 -3.18
N GLU A 170 0.81 -19.03 -3.82
CA GLU A 170 -0.46 -18.31 -3.60
C GLU A 170 -0.91 -18.30 -2.12
N GLU A 171 -0.47 -19.28 -1.35
CA GLU A 171 -0.77 -19.49 0.06
C GLU A 171 0.21 -18.79 1.02
N LEU A 172 1.30 -18.18 0.52
CA LEU A 172 2.27 -17.49 1.36
C LEU A 172 1.68 -16.19 1.92
N GLN A 173 1.43 -16.18 3.23
CA GLN A 173 0.98 -14.99 3.95
C GLN A 173 2.14 -14.39 4.75
N LEU A 174 2.61 -13.24 4.31
CA LEU A 174 3.67 -12.50 5.00
C LEU A 174 3.08 -11.50 5.98
N PHE A 175 3.74 -11.34 7.12
CA PHE A 175 3.34 -10.43 8.18
C PHE A 175 4.48 -9.49 8.59
N MET A 176 4.11 -8.33 9.09
CA MET A 176 5.00 -7.40 9.76
C MET A 176 4.47 -7.14 11.18
N GLN A 177 5.37 -7.05 12.15
CA GLN A 177 4.98 -6.82 13.53
C GLN A 177 5.80 -5.75 14.23
N ILE A 178 5.15 -5.09 15.17
CA ILE A 178 5.77 -4.25 16.20
C ILE A 178 5.28 -4.78 17.54
N LYS A 179 6.22 -5.10 18.41
CA LYS A 179 5.97 -5.48 19.79
C LYS A 179 6.59 -4.45 20.72
N MET A 180 5.78 -3.93 21.63
CA MET A 180 6.19 -2.95 22.64
C MET A 180 6.31 -3.65 23.99
N HIS A 181 7.43 -3.42 24.66
CA HIS A 181 7.68 -3.91 26.01
C HIS A 181 7.63 -2.75 26.98
N TYR A 182 6.78 -2.83 28.00
CA TYR A 182 6.58 -1.75 28.97
C TYR A 182 7.39 -1.97 30.25
N THR A 183 7.61 -0.91 31.01
CA THR A 183 8.37 -0.95 32.26
C THR A 183 7.67 -1.75 33.38
N ASP A 184 6.35 -1.94 33.27
CA ASP A 184 5.55 -2.77 34.19
C ASP A 184 5.63 -4.27 33.86
N GLY A 185 6.40 -4.66 32.84
CA GLY A 185 6.55 -6.03 32.36
C GLY A 185 5.43 -6.49 31.42
N SER A 186 4.43 -5.65 31.15
CA SER A 186 3.41 -5.95 30.14
C SER A 186 3.93 -5.73 28.72
N GLU A 187 3.26 -6.34 27.75
CA GLU A 187 3.63 -6.28 26.34
C GLU A 187 2.40 -5.95 25.49
N ALA A 188 2.60 -5.25 24.37
CA ALA A 188 1.59 -5.06 23.34
C ALA A 188 2.14 -5.49 21.98
N LEU A 189 1.44 -6.41 21.32
CA LEU A 189 1.80 -6.92 20.00
C LEU A 189 0.84 -6.35 18.94
N PHE A 190 1.42 -5.80 17.89
CA PHE A 190 0.70 -5.27 16.74
C PHE A 190 1.21 -5.95 15.48
N GLU A 191 0.34 -6.69 14.80
CA GLU A 191 0.67 -7.43 13.59
C GLU A 191 -0.19 -6.95 12.42
N LYS A 192 0.41 -6.94 11.23
CA LYS A 192 -0.30 -6.64 9.99
C LYS A 192 0.13 -7.61 8.90
N ARG A 193 -0.87 -8.19 8.22
CA ARG A 193 -0.66 -8.95 6.99
C ARG A 193 -0.26 -8.02 5.85
N ILE A 194 0.79 -8.41 5.13
CA ILE A 194 1.25 -7.73 3.92
C ILE A 194 0.25 -8.01 2.81
N VAL A 195 -0.30 -6.96 2.22
CA VAL A 195 -1.45 -7.06 1.29
C VAL A 195 -0.99 -7.25 -0.16
N SER A 196 0.21 -6.81 -0.48
CA SER A 196 0.81 -6.98 -1.81
C SER A 196 2.32 -7.06 -1.69
N THR A 197 2.92 -7.84 -2.59
CA THR A 197 4.36 -7.93 -2.81
C THR A 197 4.79 -7.15 -4.06
N SER A 198 3.95 -6.20 -4.51
CA SER A 198 4.32 -5.26 -5.57
C SER A 198 5.38 -4.29 -5.06
N PRO A 199 6.52 -4.13 -5.76
CA PRO A 199 7.58 -3.23 -5.33
C PRO A 199 7.15 -1.77 -5.21
N SER A 200 6.10 -1.37 -5.94
CA SER A 200 5.56 -0.01 -5.87
C SER A 200 4.70 0.25 -4.63
N LEU A 201 4.18 -0.78 -3.96
CA LEU A 201 3.21 -0.58 -2.88
C LEU A 201 3.89 -0.51 -1.50
N GLU A 202 3.76 0.65 -0.85
CA GLU A 202 4.21 0.86 0.53
C GLU A 202 3.31 0.13 1.54
N GLN A 203 3.93 -0.72 2.37
CA GLN A 203 3.31 -1.39 3.51
C GLN A 203 3.47 -0.53 4.76
N LEU A 204 2.34 -0.24 5.42
CA LEU A 204 2.28 0.68 6.55
C LEU A 204 1.65 0.02 7.78
N LEU A 205 2.35 0.05 8.92
CA LEU A 205 1.82 -0.33 10.24
C LEU A 205 1.95 0.86 11.19
N ARG A 206 0.79 1.44 11.54
CA ARG A 206 0.68 2.57 12.48
C ARG A 206 0.13 2.05 13.80
N VAL A 207 0.83 2.33 14.89
CA VAL A 207 0.50 1.79 16.21
C VAL A 207 0.62 2.90 17.25
N GLN A 208 -0.27 2.88 18.23
CA GLN A 208 -0.25 3.81 19.35
C GLN A 208 0.15 3.05 20.61
N SER A 209 1.10 3.60 21.35
CA SER A 209 1.48 3.05 22.66
C SER A 209 0.36 3.26 23.70
N ASP A 210 0.36 2.43 24.74
CA ASP A 210 -0.56 2.61 25.86
C ASP A 210 -0.35 4.00 26.51
N PRO A 211 -1.41 4.81 26.66
CA PRO A 211 -1.31 6.18 27.14
C PRO A 211 -0.95 6.30 28.62
N ASN A 212 -0.81 5.19 29.34
CA ASN A 212 -0.44 5.18 30.76
C ASN A 212 0.85 4.41 31.05
N LYS A 213 1.49 3.82 30.03
CA LYS A 213 2.65 2.95 30.23
C LYS A 213 3.87 3.50 29.51
N LYS A 214 5.01 3.45 30.20
CA LYS A 214 6.31 3.79 29.62
C LYS A 214 6.87 2.59 28.88
N ILE A 215 7.33 2.80 27.65
CA ILE A 215 8.02 1.80 26.84
C ILE A 215 9.46 1.65 27.34
N THR A 216 9.91 0.40 27.49
CA THR A 216 11.30 0.02 27.74
C THR A 216 12.06 -0.11 26.42
N TYR A 217 11.51 -0.89 25.48
CA TYR A 217 12.05 -1.08 24.15
C TYR A 217 10.97 -1.58 23.19
N ILE A 218 11.26 -1.52 21.90
CA ILE A 218 10.40 -1.99 20.82
C ILE A 218 11.17 -3.05 20.03
N ASP A 219 10.56 -4.20 19.75
CA ASP A 219 11.10 -5.20 18.85
C ASP A 219 10.04 -5.68 17.85
N GLY A 220 10.44 -6.56 16.94
CA GLY A 220 9.52 -7.13 15.98
C GLY A 220 10.22 -7.85 14.86
N ASP A 221 9.40 -8.36 13.94
CA ASP A 221 9.81 -9.17 12.81
C ASP A 221 9.10 -8.69 11.54
N LEU A 222 9.86 -8.57 10.46
CA LEU A 222 9.35 -8.17 9.15
C LEU A 222 9.35 -9.39 8.22
N CYS A 223 8.28 -9.51 7.42
CA CYS A 223 8.07 -10.56 6.43
C CYS A 223 8.22 -11.99 6.99
N TYR A 224 7.68 -12.27 8.18
CA TYR A 224 7.61 -13.65 8.69
C TYR A 224 6.38 -14.37 8.14
N CYS A 225 6.50 -15.68 7.94
CA CYS A 225 5.40 -16.57 7.56
C CYS A 225 5.01 -17.44 8.77
N PRO A 226 3.76 -17.41 9.26
CA PRO A 226 3.34 -18.24 10.39
C PRO A 226 3.11 -19.71 10.01
N ILE A 227 3.02 -20.03 8.71
CA ILE A 227 2.73 -21.38 8.22
C ILE A 227 4.04 -22.05 7.78
N LYS A 228 4.29 -23.27 8.25
CA LYS A 228 5.37 -24.12 7.73
C LYS A 228 4.94 -24.68 6.38
N ILE A 229 5.58 -24.23 5.30
CA ILE A 229 5.37 -24.76 3.95
C ILE A 229 6.19 -26.04 3.79
N GLU A 230 5.54 -27.16 3.43
CA GLU A 230 6.14 -28.50 3.39
C GLU A 230 7.09 -28.74 2.19
N SER A 231 7.20 -27.79 1.25
CA SER A 231 8.23 -27.81 0.19
C SER A 231 8.43 -26.42 -0.41
N PRO A 232 9.56 -25.73 -0.15
CA PRO A 232 9.75 -24.40 -0.69
C PRO A 232 10.37 -24.48 -2.09
N ILE A 233 9.64 -23.97 -3.09
CA ILE A 233 10.34 -23.22 -4.13
C ILE A 233 11.07 -22.08 -3.38
N PRO A 234 12.37 -21.83 -3.62
CA PRO A 234 13.08 -20.77 -2.92
C PRO A 234 12.43 -19.42 -3.25
N THR A 235 11.56 -18.95 -2.36
CA THR A 235 10.99 -17.61 -2.40
C THR A 235 12.08 -16.64 -1.98
N ASN A 236 12.33 -15.65 -2.82
CA ASN A 236 13.20 -14.55 -2.49
C ASN A 236 12.34 -13.34 -2.13
N ILE A 237 12.52 -12.84 -0.93
CA ILE A 237 11.80 -11.68 -0.41
C ILE A 237 12.81 -10.55 -0.26
N ARG A 238 12.63 -9.50 -1.04
CA ARG A 238 13.38 -8.25 -0.92
C ARG A 238 12.54 -7.24 -0.16
N ILE A 239 13.05 -6.78 0.98
CA ILE A 239 12.47 -5.70 1.76
C ILE A 239 13.33 -4.46 1.53
N PHE A 240 12.72 -3.32 1.20
CA PHE A 240 13.44 -2.09 0.94
C PHE A 240 12.65 -0.86 1.39
N ASN A 241 13.31 0.30 1.42
CA ASN A 241 12.73 1.57 1.90
C ASN A 241 12.09 1.44 3.29
N ILE A 242 12.79 0.75 4.20
CA ILE A 242 12.33 0.54 5.57
C ILE A 242 12.55 1.82 6.38
N ASP A 243 11.47 2.32 6.96
CA ASP A 243 11.47 3.43 7.90
C ASP A 243 10.62 3.09 9.12
N LEU A 244 11.12 3.41 10.32
CA LEU A 244 10.34 3.40 11.55
C LEU A 244 10.38 4.81 12.13
N VAL A 245 9.21 5.41 12.29
CA VAL A 245 9.06 6.80 12.70
C VAL A 245 8.30 6.85 14.03
N GLN A 246 8.87 7.56 14.99
CA GLN A 246 8.23 7.93 16.25
C GLN A 246 7.58 9.31 16.10
N ILE A 247 6.34 9.42 16.58
CA ILE A 247 5.53 10.63 16.57
C ILE A 247 5.13 10.93 18.02
N THR A 248 5.69 11.99 18.57
CA THR A 248 5.45 12.42 19.95
C THR A 248 4.58 13.68 19.96
N ASN A 249 3.52 13.67 20.76
CA ASN A 249 2.74 14.89 21.00
C ASN A 249 3.51 15.78 21.98
N LYS A 250 3.80 17.02 21.58
CA LYS A 250 4.41 18.07 22.41
C LYS A 250 3.35 18.90 23.11
#